data_AF-A0A0C2FWI2-F1
#
_entry.id   AF-A0A0C2FWI2-F1
#
_cell.length_a   1.000
_cell.length_b   1.000
_cell.length_c   1.000
_cell.angle_alpha   90.00
_cell.angle_beta   90.00
_cell.angle_gamma   90.00
#
_symmetry.space_group_name_H-M   'P 1'
#
loop_
_entity.id
_entity.type
_entity.pdbx_description
1 polymer ?
#
loop_
_entity_poly.entity_id
_entity_poly.type
_entity_poly.pdbx_seq_one_letter_code
_entity_poly.pdbx_strand_id
1 'polypeptide(L)'
;QNYVAQTGDPTGTGRGGESIFMSLYGEQARYFEREDLPKMKHTRLGIVSFVNNGNNMLGSQFFITLGEGLDYLDDKHTIFGQVTEGLDTLEKLNEQLCDGDHRPYKDIRIAHTIVLDDPFDDPKRLEYPRRSPSPTFEMLVK
;
A
#
# COMPACT_ATOMS: atom_id res chain seq x y z
N GLN A 1 5.51 15.91 2.26
CA GLN A 1 4.25 16.58 2.63
C GLN A 1 3.43 16.86 1.38
N ASN A 2 2.09 16.88 1.48
CA ASN A 2 1.12 17.21 0.43
C ASN A 2 1.25 16.37 -0.85
N TYR A 3 1.63 15.10 -0.69
CA TYR A 3 1.76 14.17 -1.80
C TYR A 3 1.15 12.82 -1.43
N VAL A 4 1.97 11.81 -1.13
CA VAL A 4 1.50 10.47 -0.75
C VAL A 4 2.32 9.90 0.41
N ALA A 5 1.71 8.98 1.17
CA ALA A 5 2.42 8.05 2.05
C ALA A 5 2.40 6.66 1.41
N GLN A 6 3.58 6.12 1.06
CA GLN A 6 3.73 4.81 0.43
C GLN A 6 4.10 3.74 1.45
N THR A 7 3.53 2.54 1.29
CA THR A 7 3.79 1.37 2.14
C THR A 7 3.50 0.06 1.38
N GLY A 8 3.46 -1.07 2.09
CA GLY A 8 3.12 -2.38 1.52
C GLY A 8 4.30 -3.15 0.93
N ASP A 9 5.54 -2.73 1.21
CA ASP A 9 6.76 -3.51 0.95
C ASP A 9 7.26 -4.16 2.26
N PRO A 10 7.10 -5.49 2.46
CA PRO A 10 7.57 -6.18 3.66
C PRO A 10 9.09 -6.08 3.90
N THR A 11 9.88 -5.80 2.87
CA THR A 11 11.33 -5.65 2.97
C THR A 11 11.76 -4.27 3.45
N GLY A 12 10.86 -3.27 3.38
CA GLY A 12 11.15 -1.86 3.68
C GLY A 12 12.16 -1.22 2.73
N THR A 13 12.43 -1.81 1.57
CA THR A 13 13.43 -1.30 0.61
C THR A 13 12.83 -0.31 -0.39
N GLY A 14 11.52 -0.37 -0.61
CA GLY A 14 10.78 0.31 -1.67
C GLY A 14 10.74 -0.47 -2.98
N ARG A 15 11.40 -1.63 -3.05
CA ARG A 15 11.52 -2.46 -4.26
C ARG A 15 10.91 -3.86 -4.11
N GLY A 16 10.46 -4.22 -2.92
CA GLY A 16 9.85 -5.52 -2.65
C GLY A 16 8.34 -5.51 -2.85
N GLY A 17 7.68 -6.47 -2.20
CA GLY A 17 6.25 -6.70 -2.34
C GLY A 17 5.91 -7.68 -3.47
N GLU A 18 4.81 -8.38 -3.27
CA GLU A 18 4.29 -9.41 -4.15
C GLU A 18 2.79 -9.56 -3.94
N SER A 19 2.08 -10.02 -4.97
CA SER A 19 0.65 -10.26 -4.87
C SER A 19 0.34 -11.56 -4.13
N ILE A 20 -0.88 -11.68 -3.63
CA ILE A 20 -1.38 -12.94 -3.05
C ILE A 20 -1.37 -14.10 -4.05
N PHE A 21 -1.45 -13.80 -5.35
CA PHE A 21 -1.45 -14.78 -6.41
C PHE A 21 -0.11 -15.51 -6.53
N MET A 22 0.99 -14.93 -6.06
CA MET A 22 2.29 -15.59 -6.02
C MET A 22 2.25 -16.83 -5.14
N SER A 23 1.63 -16.75 -3.96
CA SER A 23 1.48 -17.89 -3.06
C SER A 23 0.54 -18.97 -3.64
N LEU A 24 -0.42 -18.56 -4.48
CA LEU A 24 -1.41 -19.47 -5.07
C LEU A 24 -0.92 -20.17 -6.34
N TYR A 25 -0.15 -19.47 -7.17
CA TYR A 25 0.19 -19.91 -8.52
C TYR A 25 1.71 -19.96 -8.80
N GLY A 26 2.54 -19.33 -7.98
CA GLY A 26 4.01 -19.30 -8.12
C GLY A 26 4.55 -17.95 -8.61
N GLU A 27 5.88 -17.88 -8.82
CA GLU A 27 6.63 -16.66 -9.17
C GLU A 27 6.08 -15.91 -10.39
N GLN A 28 5.46 -16.60 -11.35
CA GLN A 28 4.86 -15.96 -12.52
C GLN A 28 3.66 -15.07 -12.18
N ALA A 29 3.06 -15.27 -11.01
CA ALA A 29 1.96 -14.47 -10.48
C ALA A 29 2.42 -13.51 -9.38
N ARG A 30 3.73 -13.20 -9.32
CA ARG A 30 4.30 -12.20 -8.40
C ARG A 30 3.60 -10.85 -8.50
N TYR A 31 3.18 -10.48 -9.70
CA TYR A 31 2.42 -9.27 -9.97
C TYR A 31 1.16 -9.59 -10.78
N PHE A 32 0.19 -8.68 -10.75
CA PHE A 32 -1.03 -8.76 -11.55
C PHE A 32 -1.22 -7.48 -12.36
N GLU A 33 -1.98 -7.58 -13.45
CA GLU A 33 -2.26 -6.43 -14.30
C GLU A 33 -3.19 -5.44 -13.59
N ARG A 34 -2.99 -4.16 -13.87
CA ARG A 34 -3.85 -3.11 -13.33
C ARG A 34 -5.29 -3.21 -13.87
N GLU A 35 -6.23 -2.69 -13.09
CA GLU A 35 -7.60 -2.47 -13.57
C GLU A 35 -7.75 -1.04 -14.12
N ASP A 36 -8.38 -0.91 -15.28
CA ASP A 36 -8.60 0.37 -15.98
C ASP A 36 -9.95 1.03 -15.66
N LEU A 37 -10.89 0.28 -15.05
CA LEU A 37 -12.26 0.71 -14.82
C LEU A 37 -12.74 0.31 -13.42
N PRO A 38 -13.57 1.13 -12.75
CA PRO A 38 -14.01 2.46 -13.16
C PRO A 38 -12.89 3.50 -13.05
N LYS A 39 -12.94 4.54 -13.89
CA LYS A 39 -12.00 5.66 -13.82
C LYS A 39 -12.28 6.53 -12.60
N MET A 40 -11.48 6.34 -11.57
CA MET A 40 -11.46 7.17 -10.36
C MET A 40 -10.32 8.20 -10.45
N LYS A 41 -10.40 9.24 -9.62
CA LYS A 41 -9.43 10.35 -9.63
C LYS A 41 -8.90 10.66 -8.24
N HIS A 42 -7.63 11.03 -8.15
CA HIS A 42 -6.94 11.41 -6.91
C HIS A 42 -7.28 12.86 -6.51
N THR A 43 -8.56 13.11 -6.27
CA THR A 43 -9.11 14.46 -6.07
C THR A 43 -8.89 15.01 -4.66
N ARG A 44 -8.78 14.13 -3.65
CA ARG A 44 -8.76 14.50 -2.23
C ARG A 44 -7.76 13.69 -1.42
N LEU A 45 -7.52 14.13 -0.19
CA LEU A 45 -6.78 13.39 0.82
C LEU A 45 -7.50 12.06 1.17
N GLY A 46 -6.72 11.03 1.45
CA GLY A 46 -7.20 9.72 1.89
C GLY A 46 -7.60 8.75 0.78
N ILE A 47 -7.29 9.03 -0.48
CA ILE A 47 -7.49 8.06 -1.58
C ILE A 47 -6.39 7.00 -1.51
N VAL A 48 -6.77 5.73 -1.64
CA VAL A 48 -5.86 4.58 -1.54
C VAL A 48 -5.70 3.91 -2.90
N SER A 49 -4.45 3.79 -3.34
CA SER A 49 -4.10 3.32 -4.69
C SER A 49 -2.89 2.42 -4.69
N PHE A 50 -2.84 1.47 -5.62
CA PHE A 50 -1.67 0.62 -5.81
C PHE A 50 -0.48 1.40 -6.36
N VAL A 51 0.73 1.03 -5.93
CA VAL A 51 1.97 1.44 -6.58
C VAL A 51 2.13 0.61 -7.85
N ASN A 52 2.36 1.31 -8.97
CA ASN A 52 2.69 0.66 -10.23
C ASN A 52 4.19 0.31 -10.24
N ASN A 53 4.52 -0.98 -10.32
CA ASN A 53 5.91 -1.46 -10.29
C ASN A 53 6.57 -1.42 -11.68
N GLY A 54 5.98 -0.70 -12.63
CA GLY A 54 6.37 -0.67 -14.04
C GLY A 54 5.52 -1.62 -14.88
N ASN A 55 5.45 -1.35 -16.18
CA ASN A 55 4.67 -2.14 -17.16
C ASN A 55 3.21 -2.39 -16.77
N ASN A 56 2.60 -1.48 -15.99
CA ASN A 56 1.23 -1.61 -15.49
C ASN A 56 1.00 -2.84 -14.59
N MET A 57 2.04 -3.27 -13.88
CA MET A 57 2.01 -4.41 -12.96
C MET A 57 1.90 -3.96 -11.51
N LEU A 58 0.96 -4.55 -10.78
CA LEU A 58 0.63 -4.26 -9.39
C LEU A 58 1.07 -5.40 -8.46
N GLY A 59 1.36 -5.07 -7.20
CA GLY A 59 1.76 -6.02 -6.16
C GLY A 59 1.13 -5.64 -4.82
N SER A 60 1.84 -5.86 -3.72
CA SER A 60 1.36 -5.49 -2.38
C SER A 60 1.59 -4.02 -2.01
N GLN A 61 2.41 -3.29 -2.75
CA GLN A 61 2.69 -1.88 -2.45
C GLN A 61 1.51 -0.99 -2.81
N PHE A 62 1.16 -0.09 -1.90
CA PHE A 62 0.09 0.90 -2.08
C PHE A 62 0.48 2.22 -1.42
N PHE A 63 -0.25 3.27 -1.74
CA PHE A 63 -0.10 4.57 -1.10
C PHE A 63 -1.45 5.18 -0.72
N ILE A 64 -1.39 6.13 0.20
CA ILE A 64 -2.52 6.96 0.60
C ILE A 64 -2.20 8.42 0.23
N THR A 65 -3.13 9.12 -0.41
CA THR A 65 -2.95 10.54 -0.72
C THR A 65 -2.97 11.38 0.54
N LEU A 66 -1.98 12.28 0.68
CA LEU A 66 -1.83 13.24 1.77
C LEU A 66 -2.02 14.68 1.30
N GLY A 67 -2.45 14.87 0.06
CA GLY A 67 -2.77 16.14 -0.55
C GLY A 67 -3.98 16.01 -1.47
N GLU A 68 -4.40 17.14 -2.02
CA GLU A 68 -5.55 17.24 -2.94
C GLU A 68 -5.08 17.54 -4.36
N GLY A 69 -5.94 17.25 -5.35
CA GLY A 69 -5.67 17.60 -6.75
C GLY A 69 -4.43 16.91 -7.33
N LEU A 70 -4.20 15.64 -6.99
CA LEU A 70 -3.07 14.85 -7.49
C LEU A 70 -3.39 14.14 -8.81
N ASP A 71 -4.02 14.86 -9.74
CA ASP A 71 -4.54 14.34 -11.01
C ASP A 71 -3.47 13.71 -11.92
N TYR A 72 -2.21 14.10 -11.77
CA TYR A 72 -1.08 13.48 -12.46
C TYR A 72 -0.78 12.04 -12.05
N LEU A 73 -1.43 11.52 -11.00
CA LEU A 73 -1.43 10.11 -10.59
C LEU A 73 -2.55 9.30 -11.27
N ASP A 74 -3.56 9.98 -11.82
CA ASP A 74 -4.68 9.36 -12.51
C ASP A 74 -4.20 8.59 -13.74
N ASP A 75 -4.91 7.52 -14.09
CA ASP A 75 -4.56 6.61 -15.20
C ASP A 75 -3.13 6.02 -15.11
N LYS A 76 -2.40 6.17 -13.99
CA LYS A 76 -1.11 5.50 -13.71
C LYS A 76 -1.20 4.51 -12.56
N HIS A 77 -2.01 4.86 -11.56
CA HIS A 77 -2.24 4.08 -10.35
C HIS A 77 -3.71 3.69 -10.23
N THR A 78 -3.97 2.42 -9.98
CA THR A 78 -5.33 1.91 -9.77
C THR A 78 -5.77 2.26 -8.35
N ILE A 79 -6.82 3.08 -8.24
CA ILE A 79 -7.51 3.38 -6.99
C ILE A 79 -8.36 2.19 -6.60
N PHE A 80 -8.25 1.73 -5.35
CA PHE A 80 -9.05 0.60 -4.84
C PHE A 80 -9.77 0.91 -3.53
N GLY A 81 -9.58 2.10 -2.96
CA GLY A 81 -10.27 2.47 -1.72
C GLY A 81 -10.10 3.93 -1.33
N GLN A 82 -10.71 4.27 -0.21
CA GLN A 82 -10.56 5.57 0.43
C GLN A 82 -10.65 5.42 1.95
N VAL A 83 -9.90 6.26 2.66
CA VAL A 83 -9.96 6.38 4.12
C VAL A 83 -11.26 7.09 4.49
N THR A 84 -12.08 6.44 5.31
CA THR A 84 -13.35 6.99 5.82
C THR A 84 -13.25 7.53 7.24
N GLU A 85 -12.33 6.98 8.04
CA GLU A 85 -12.09 7.36 9.44
C GLU A 85 -10.59 7.49 9.70
N GLY A 86 -10.20 8.32 10.69
CA GLY A 86 -8.78 8.51 11.05
C GLY A 86 -8.05 9.54 10.18
N LEU A 87 -8.75 10.56 9.68
CA LEU A 87 -8.12 11.65 8.91
C LEU A 87 -7.05 12.41 9.71
N ASP A 88 -7.21 12.52 11.03
CA ASP A 88 -6.20 13.09 11.94
C ASP A 88 -4.89 12.30 11.92
N THR A 89 -4.96 10.98 11.66
CA THR A 89 -3.78 10.13 11.49
C THR A 89 -3.09 10.44 10.17
N LEU A 90 -3.84 10.71 9.10
CA LEU A 90 -3.26 11.15 7.82
C LEU A 90 -2.60 12.53 7.94
N GLU A 91 -3.18 13.45 8.70
CA GLU A 91 -2.56 14.74 9.02
C GLU A 91 -1.21 14.54 9.73
N LYS A 92 -1.19 13.71 10.77
CA LYS A 92 0.06 13.36 11.48
C LYS A 92 1.10 12.71 10.55
N LEU A 93 0.69 11.83 9.63
CA LEU A 93 1.59 11.26 8.62
C LEU A 93 2.16 12.34 7.71
N ASN A 94 1.33 13.30 7.29
CA ASN A 94 1.72 14.38 6.40
C ASN A 94 2.71 15.36 7.04
N GLU A 95 2.69 15.49 8.36
CA GLU A 95 3.60 16.32 9.13
C GLU A 95 4.97 15.68 9.39
N GLN A 96 5.15 14.38 9.10
CA GLN A 96 6.41 13.71 9.41
C GLN A 96 7.57 14.27 8.59
N LEU A 97 8.71 14.44 9.27
CA LEU A 97 9.96 14.84 8.66
C LEU A 97 10.58 13.62 7.99
N CYS A 98 10.96 13.76 6.73
CA CYS A 98 11.67 12.76 5.97
C CYS A 98 13.13 13.16 5.72
N ASP A 99 13.97 12.16 5.50
CA ASP A 99 15.33 12.32 4.98
C ASP A 99 15.34 12.67 3.48
N GLY A 100 16.54 12.71 2.89
CA GLY A 100 16.73 13.01 1.47
C GLY A 100 16.15 11.96 0.51
N ASP A 101 15.93 10.73 0.99
CA ASP A 101 15.31 9.63 0.23
C ASP A 101 13.80 9.53 0.50
N HIS A 102 13.21 10.58 1.07
CA HIS A 102 11.79 10.68 1.41
C HIS A 102 11.33 9.64 2.45
N ARG A 103 12.24 9.07 3.25
CA ARG A 103 11.91 8.16 4.35
C ARG A 103 11.72 8.92 5.66
N PRO A 104 10.63 8.67 6.42
CA PRO A 104 10.43 9.32 7.71
C PRO A 104 11.57 9.04 8.69
N TYR A 105 12.04 10.07 9.41
CA TYR A 105 13.04 9.91 10.48
C TYR A 105 12.50 9.10 11.65
N LYS A 106 11.22 9.26 11.94
CA LYS A 106 10.52 8.44 12.92
C LYS A 106 9.81 7.34 12.17
N ASP A 107 10.17 6.10 12.48
CA ASP A 107 9.59 4.94 11.81
C ASP A 107 8.08 4.80 12.08
N ILE A 108 7.35 4.39 11.04
CA ILE A 108 5.88 4.32 11.03
C ILE A 108 5.48 2.96 10.50
N ARG A 109 4.74 2.20 11.31
CA ARG A 109 4.42 0.81 11.00
C ARG A 109 2.93 0.53 11.12
N ILE A 110 2.44 -0.34 10.23
CA ILE A 110 1.14 -0.99 10.39
C ILE A 110 1.31 -2.08 11.44
N ALA A 111 0.67 -1.93 12.60
CA ALA A 111 0.75 -2.90 13.68
C ALA A 111 -0.16 -4.11 13.45
N HIS A 112 -1.39 -3.87 12.96
CA HIS A 112 -2.40 -4.89 12.74
C HIS A 112 -3.40 -4.43 11.67
N THR A 113 -3.98 -5.38 10.94
CA THR A 113 -5.04 -5.15 9.95
C THR A 113 -6.25 -6.01 10.33
N ILE A 114 -7.43 -5.41 10.41
CA ILE A 114 -8.69 -6.12 10.68
C ILE A 114 -9.58 -5.93 9.45
N VAL A 115 -10.05 -7.03 8.87
CA VAL A 115 -11.07 -7.02 7.81
C VAL A 115 -12.43 -7.01 8.51
N LEU A 116 -13.17 -5.91 8.37
CA LEU A 116 -14.47 -5.72 9.04
C LEU A 116 -15.62 -6.42 8.31
N ASP A 117 -15.53 -6.46 6.98
CA ASP A 117 -16.48 -7.11 6.09
C ASP A 117 -15.68 -7.70 4.93
N ASP A 118 -15.83 -9.01 4.70
CA ASP A 118 -15.19 -9.73 3.61
C ASP A 118 -16.28 -10.30 2.70
N PRO A 119 -16.52 -9.68 1.52
CA PRO A 119 -17.55 -10.15 0.61
C PRO A 119 -17.07 -11.30 -0.29
N PHE A 120 -15.83 -11.77 -0.14
CA PHE A 120 -15.24 -12.78 -1.01
C PHE A 120 -14.95 -14.08 -0.26
N ASP A 121 -15.14 -15.21 -0.94
CA ASP A 121 -14.72 -16.50 -0.40
C ASP A 121 -13.19 -16.64 -0.43
N ASP A 122 -12.64 -17.24 0.62
CA ASP A 122 -11.22 -17.57 0.70
C ASP A 122 -10.79 -18.53 -0.43
N PRO A 123 -9.69 -18.24 -1.16
CA PRO A 123 -9.12 -19.18 -2.11
C PRO A 123 -8.71 -20.48 -1.41
N LYS A 124 -9.07 -21.63 -1.98
CA LYS A 124 -8.84 -22.96 -1.37
C LYS A 124 -7.39 -23.29 -0.97
N ARG A 125 -6.41 -22.64 -1.62
CA ARG A 125 -4.97 -22.85 -1.37
C ARG A 125 -4.35 -21.75 -0.53
N LEU A 126 -5.15 -20.78 -0.07
CA LEU A 126 -4.64 -19.68 0.73
C LEU A 126 -4.44 -20.16 2.17
N GLU A 127 -3.21 -20.02 2.65
CA GLU A 127 -2.87 -20.29 4.05
C GLU A 127 -2.63 -18.97 4.76
N TYR A 128 -3.40 -18.71 5.82
CA TYR A 128 -3.23 -17.54 6.65
C TYR A 128 -2.23 -17.83 7.78
N PRO A 129 -1.27 -16.94 8.04
CA PRO A 129 -0.43 -17.06 9.22
C PRO A 129 -1.31 -16.90 10.46
N ARG A 130 -1.09 -17.75 11.47
CA ARG A 130 -1.87 -17.73 12.73
C ARG A 130 -1.74 -16.42 13.52
N ARG A 131 -0.77 -15.59 13.19
CA ARG A 131 -0.51 -14.27 13.79
C ARG A 131 0.26 -13.40 12.81
N SER A 132 0.22 -12.09 13.02
CA SER A 132 1.08 -11.15 12.30
C SER A 132 2.57 -11.51 12.48
N PRO A 133 3.37 -11.41 11.41
CA PRO A 133 4.81 -11.64 11.51
C PRO A 133 5.43 -10.62 12.47
N SER A 134 6.35 -11.09 13.33
CA SER A 134 7.10 -10.21 14.21
C SER A 134 8.14 -9.44 13.37
N PRO A 135 8.41 -8.15 13.66
CA PRO A 135 9.49 -7.43 13.01
C PRO A 135 10.82 -8.17 13.19
N THR A 136 11.66 -8.19 12.16
CA THR A 136 13.02 -8.73 12.30
C THR A 136 13.87 -7.77 13.14
N PHE A 137 14.98 -8.27 13.71
CA PHE A 137 15.93 -7.43 14.45
C PHE A 137 16.45 -6.29 13.57
N GLU A 138 16.78 -6.58 12.31
CA GLU A 138 17.24 -5.58 11.33
C GLU A 138 16.22 -4.47 11.08
N MET A 139 14.93 -4.80 11.10
CA MET A 139 13.87 -3.79 11.01
C MET A 139 13.82 -2.92 12.26
N LEU A 140 14.15 -3.42 13.45
CA LEU A 140 14.06 -2.68 14.72
C LEU A 140 15.26 -1.77 15.01
N VAL A 141 16.41 -2.03 14.39
CA VAL A 141 17.66 -1.29 14.66
C VAL A 141 18.05 -0.29 13.58
N LYS A 142 17.21 -0.14 12.54
CA LYS A 142 17.26 0.98 11.60
C LYS A 142 16.45 2.15 12.14
#